data_AF-A0AAW4E515-F1
#
_entry.id   AF-A0AAW4E515-F1
#
_cell.length_a   1.000
_cell.length_b   1.000
_cell.length_c   1.000
_cell.angle_alpha   90.00
_cell.angle_beta   90.00
_cell.angle_gamma   90.00
#
_symmetry.space_group_name_H-M   'P 1'
#
loop_
_entity.id
_entity.type
_entity.pdbx_description
1 polymer ?
#
loop_
_entity_poly.entity_id
_entity_poly.type
_entity_poly.pdbx_seq_one_letter_code
_entity_poly.pdbx_strand_id
1 'polypeptide(L)'
;MSSPVLERSKSAPALLTAAQRTMLAQVGACNAHLTSDENMAINELRSHKPLLPKDTWFFTDPNKDPDDVVTYTLGKQLQAEGFVHITDVVATLGDAEVRSQRAEMAKGVFNKLELHDVHVSRGRDYAMNSLQSKEHAKFLLEGHALRAGPGEIHRDSLQDMSRRLARAPHGVGIVVIAGMSDINALITTCPDMVRERVDD
;
A
#
# COMPACT_ATOMS: atom_id res chain seq x y z
N MET A 1 18.80 1.66 -33.37
CA MET A 1 18.32 0.51 -32.57
C MET A 1 17.12 1.01 -31.80
N SER A 2 15.93 0.49 -32.09
CA SER A 2 14.69 0.98 -31.48
C SER A 2 14.58 0.48 -30.04
N SER A 3 14.41 1.41 -29.10
CA SER A 3 14.19 1.11 -27.68
C SER A 3 12.89 0.31 -27.51
N PRO A 4 12.84 -0.68 -26.60
CA PRO A 4 11.62 -1.42 -26.33
C PRO A 4 10.57 -0.47 -25.74
N VAL A 5 9.37 -0.47 -26.33
CA VAL A 5 8.21 0.25 -25.81
C VAL A 5 7.78 -0.45 -24.52
N LEU A 6 7.91 0.23 -23.39
CA LEU A 6 7.45 -0.29 -22.10
C LEU A 6 5.93 -0.18 -22.02
N GLU A 7 5.27 -1.32 -21.89
CA GLU A 7 3.84 -1.39 -21.58
C GLU A 7 3.64 -1.29 -20.05
N ARG A 8 2.64 -0.52 -19.61
CA ARG A 8 2.18 -0.54 -18.20
C ARG A 8 1.73 -1.95 -17.83
N SER A 9 1.86 -2.31 -16.54
CA SER A 9 1.36 -3.58 -15.97
C SER A 9 -0.10 -3.82 -16.41
N LYS A 10 -0.39 -4.98 -17.00
CA LYS A 10 -1.69 -5.33 -17.61
C LYS A 10 -2.77 -5.72 -16.59
N SER A 11 -2.83 -5.01 -15.46
CA SER A 11 -4.00 -5.07 -14.58
C SER A 11 -5.14 -4.31 -15.26
N ALA A 12 -5.83 -4.97 -16.20
CA ALA A 12 -6.91 -4.40 -16.98
C ALA A 12 -8.09 -4.00 -16.07
N PRO A 13 -8.58 -2.75 -16.12
CA PRO A 13 -9.82 -2.39 -15.45
C PRO A 13 -11.00 -3.11 -16.12
N ALA A 14 -12.01 -3.47 -15.32
CA ALA A 14 -13.34 -3.73 -15.85
C ALA A 14 -13.80 -2.49 -16.66
N LEU A 15 -14.51 -2.72 -17.78
CA LEU A 15 -14.98 -1.72 -18.74
C LEU A 15 -15.32 -0.36 -18.09
N LEU A 16 -14.51 0.66 -18.39
CA LEU A 16 -14.69 2.02 -17.90
C LEU A 16 -16.03 2.61 -18.39
N THR A 17 -16.77 3.25 -17.48
CA THR A 17 -17.97 4.02 -17.84
C THR A 17 -17.62 5.18 -18.78
N ALA A 18 -18.60 5.71 -19.51
CA ALA A 18 -18.38 6.86 -20.40
C ALA A 18 -17.86 8.09 -19.63
N ALA A 19 -18.36 8.33 -18.43
CA ALA A 19 -17.91 9.43 -17.57
C ALA A 19 -16.45 9.27 -17.15
N GLN A 20 -16.03 8.07 -16.75
CA GLN A 20 -14.63 7.78 -16.39
C GLN A 20 -13.70 7.94 -17.59
N ARG A 21 -14.12 7.54 -18.79
CA ARG A 21 -13.34 7.75 -20.03
C ARG A 21 -13.19 9.23 -20.35
N THR A 22 -14.25 10.02 -20.22
CA THR A 22 -14.18 11.47 -20.44
C THR A 22 -13.26 12.16 -19.43
N MET A 23 -13.35 11.79 -18.15
CA MET A 23 -12.45 12.33 -17.12
C MET A 23 -10.99 11.94 -17.37
N LEU A 24 -10.71 10.67 -17.69
CA LEU A 24 -9.36 10.20 -18.06
C LEU A 24 -8.83 10.92 -19.30
N ALA A 25 -9.69 11.22 -20.28
CA ALA A 25 -9.30 11.96 -21.48
C ALA A 25 -8.89 13.40 -21.14
N GLN A 26 -9.64 14.05 -20.25
CA GLN A 26 -9.39 15.43 -19.82
C GLN A 26 -8.07 15.57 -19.05
N VAL A 27 -7.64 14.53 -18.33
CA VAL A 27 -6.35 14.52 -17.61
C VAL A 27 -5.22 13.82 -18.40
N GLY A 28 -5.43 13.52 -19.70
CA GLY A 28 -4.42 12.89 -20.55
C GLY A 28 -4.14 11.41 -20.27
N ALA A 29 -4.89 10.78 -19.35
CA ALA A 29 -4.74 9.39 -18.93
C ALA A 29 -5.43 8.37 -19.86
N CYS A 30 -5.92 8.79 -21.03
CA CYS A 30 -6.53 7.91 -22.03
C CYS A 30 -5.54 7.14 -22.91
N ASN A 31 -4.26 7.47 -22.86
CA ASN A 31 -3.23 6.74 -23.59
C ASN A 31 -2.61 5.68 -22.67
N ALA A 32 -2.58 4.43 -23.13
CA ALA A 32 -1.91 3.33 -22.43
C ALA A 32 -0.37 3.48 -22.40
N HIS A 33 0.16 4.48 -23.11
CA HIS A 33 1.59 4.74 -23.25
C HIS A 33 1.98 6.01 -22.50
N LEU A 34 3.16 5.95 -21.89
CA LEU A 34 3.82 7.10 -21.27
C LEU A 34 4.19 8.12 -22.35
N THR A 35 4.10 9.41 -22.01
CA THR A 35 4.64 10.51 -22.80
C THR A 35 6.17 10.43 -22.87
N SER A 36 6.79 11.21 -23.75
CA SER A 36 8.26 11.27 -23.87
C SER A 36 8.91 11.71 -22.56
N ASP A 37 8.34 12.72 -21.90
CA ASP A 37 8.89 13.28 -20.66
C ASP A 37 8.73 12.33 -19.49
N GLU A 38 7.58 11.65 -19.37
CA GLU A 38 7.38 10.60 -18.36
C GLU A 38 8.35 9.43 -18.56
N ASN A 39 8.60 9.01 -19.81
CA ASN A 39 9.60 7.99 -20.11
C ASN A 39 11.01 8.46 -19.75
N MET A 40 11.36 9.72 -20.01
CA MET A 40 12.66 10.27 -19.67
C MET A 40 12.86 10.26 -18.15
N ALA A 41 11.86 10.72 -17.38
CA ALA A 41 11.91 10.70 -15.92
C ALA A 41 12.03 9.28 -15.35
N ILE A 42 11.31 8.30 -15.91
CA ILE A 42 11.42 6.89 -15.47
C ILE A 42 12.80 6.31 -15.82
N ASN A 43 13.36 6.64 -16.98
CA ASN A 43 14.70 6.19 -17.36
C ASN A 43 15.79 6.80 -16.47
N GLU A 44 15.64 8.08 -16.13
CA GLU A 44 16.50 8.73 -15.13
C GLU A 44 16.38 8.04 -13.78
N LEU A 45 15.16 7.75 -13.31
CA LEU A 45 14.95 7.02 -12.05
C LEU A 45 15.66 5.66 -12.08
N ARG A 46 15.53 4.88 -13.17
CA ARG A 46 16.20 3.57 -13.32
C ARG A 46 17.72 3.63 -13.20
N SER A 47 18.36 4.73 -13.58
CA SER A 47 19.81 4.90 -13.40
C SER A 47 20.23 4.94 -11.93
N HIS A 48 19.28 5.17 -11.01
CA HIS A 48 19.46 5.19 -9.56
C HIS A 48 18.92 3.93 -8.87
N LYS A 49 18.67 2.85 -9.64
CA LYS A 49 18.14 1.60 -9.10
C LYS A 49 19.11 0.98 -8.09
N PRO A 50 18.66 0.59 -6.88
CA PRO A 50 19.51 -0.08 -5.90
C PRO A 50 19.92 -1.49 -6.38
N LEU A 51 20.99 -2.03 -5.81
CA LEU A 51 21.45 -3.40 -6.12
C LEU A 51 20.41 -4.47 -5.77
N LEU A 52 19.68 -4.26 -4.66
CA LEU A 52 18.60 -5.12 -4.20
C LEU A 52 17.38 -4.25 -3.87
N PRO A 53 16.16 -4.72 -4.18
CA PRO A 53 14.94 -4.03 -3.74
C PRO A 53 14.86 -3.96 -2.21
N LYS A 54 14.34 -2.85 -1.69
CA LYS A 54 14.14 -2.66 -0.25
C LYS A 54 12.83 -3.28 0.21
N ASP A 55 12.87 -4.29 1.07
CA ASP A 55 11.68 -4.79 1.77
C ASP A 55 11.06 -3.63 2.56
N THR A 56 9.80 -3.31 2.26
CA THR A 56 9.10 -2.09 2.73
C THR A 56 7.78 -2.46 3.37
N TRP A 57 7.51 -1.89 4.55
CA TRP A 57 6.27 -2.06 5.29
C TRP A 57 5.47 -0.76 5.30
N PHE A 58 4.15 -0.87 5.09
CA PHE A 58 3.24 0.27 5.15
C PHE A 58 2.36 0.26 6.39
N PHE A 59 2.20 1.43 7.01
CA PHE A 59 1.16 1.73 7.99
C PHE A 59 0.21 2.77 7.39
N THR A 60 -1.05 2.39 7.22
CA THR A 60 -1.96 3.02 6.24
C THR A 60 -3.40 3.03 6.72
N ASP A 61 -4.24 3.94 6.24
CA ASP A 61 -5.66 4.07 6.58
C ASP A 61 -6.56 4.27 5.35
N PRO A 62 -6.49 3.34 4.38
CA PRO A 62 -7.02 3.54 3.03
C PRO A 62 -8.54 3.73 3.04
N ASN A 63 -9.04 4.32 1.95
CA ASN A 63 -10.46 4.50 1.66
C ASN A 63 -11.17 5.57 2.54
N LYS A 64 -10.40 6.48 3.14
CA LYS A 64 -10.90 7.77 3.64
C LYS A 64 -10.92 8.83 2.54
N ASP A 65 -9.91 8.75 1.67
CA ASP A 65 -9.59 9.56 0.51
C ASP A 65 -8.67 8.70 -0.43
N PRO A 66 -8.15 9.21 -1.56
CA PRO A 66 -7.45 8.37 -2.54
C PRO A 66 -5.96 8.14 -2.24
N ASP A 67 -5.37 8.80 -1.24
CA ASP A 67 -3.91 8.96 -1.12
C ASP A 67 -3.18 7.61 -0.91
N ASP A 68 -3.69 6.74 -0.03
CA ASP A 68 -3.09 5.42 0.21
C ASP A 68 -3.16 4.53 -1.04
N VAL A 69 -4.25 4.58 -1.81
CA VAL A 69 -4.42 3.76 -3.02
C VAL A 69 -3.48 4.23 -4.12
N VAL A 70 -3.27 5.55 -4.25
CA VAL A 70 -2.24 6.11 -5.14
C VAL A 70 -0.87 5.61 -4.69
N THR A 71 -0.59 5.61 -3.39
CA THR A 71 0.67 5.09 -2.83
C THR A 71 0.88 3.61 -3.17
N TYR A 72 -0.15 2.76 -3.05
CA TYR A 72 -0.05 1.34 -3.44
C TYR A 72 0.21 1.18 -4.94
N THR A 73 -0.42 2.02 -5.76
CA THR A 73 -0.28 1.98 -7.23
C THR A 73 1.13 2.38 -7.66
N LEU A 74 1.69 3.45 -7.07
CA LEU A 74 3.09 3.84 -7.28
C LEU A 74 4.04 2.77 -6.75
N GLY A 75 3.73 2.21 -5.58
CA GLY A 75 4.46 1.11 -4.96
C GLY A 75 4.56 -0.13 -5.86
N LYS A 76 3.47 -0.49 -6.56
CA LYS A 76 3.48 -1.57 -7.58
C LYS A 76 4.51 -1.29 -8.68
N GLN A 77 4.53 -0.08 -9.22
CA GLN A 77 5.49 0.25 -10.29
C GLN A 77 6.92 0.24 -9.75
N LEU A 78 7.17 0.84 -8.58
CA LEU A 78 8.49 0.83 -7.94
C LEU A 78 8.98 -0.60 -7.64
N GLN A 79 8.07 -1.50 -7.28
CA GLN A 79 8.39 -2.91 -7.10
C GLN A 79 8.70 -3.62 -8.42
N ALA A 80 7.93 -3.36 -9.48
CA ALA A 80 8.22 -3.89 -10.82
C ALA A 80 9.58 -3.41 -11.36
N GLU A 81 9.95 -2.17 -11.05
CA GLU A 81 11.25 -1.59 -11.39
C GLU A 81 12.38 -2.06 -10.46
N GLY A 82 12.07 -2.76 -9.37
CA GLY A 82 13.04 -3.36 -8.44
C GLY A 82 13.66 -2.39 -7.44
N PHE A 83 12.95 -1.32 -7.07
CA PHE A 83 13.37 -0.38 -6.01
C PHE A 83 12.94 -0.86 -4.63
N VAL A 84 11.69 -1.32 -4.52
CA VAL A 84 11.08 -1.76 -3.27
C VAL A 84 10.47 -3.14 -3.43
N HIS A 85 10.21 -3.79 -2.32
CA HIS A 85 9.41 -4.99 -2.25
C HIS A 85 8.44 -4.80 -1.08
N ILE A 86 7.16 -4.57 -1.39
CA ILE A 86 6.13 -4.34 -0.38
C ILE A 86 5.77 -5.69 0.21
N THR A 87 6.12 -5.93 1.48
CA THR A 87 5.91 -7.23 2.11
C THR A 87 4.75 -7.22 3.09
N ASP A 88 4.55 -6.11 3.79
CA ASP A 88 3.68 -6.03 4.96
C ASP A 88 2.92 -4.71 5.01
N VAL A 89 1.64 -4.79 5.37
CA VAL A 89 0.75 -3.65 5.47
C VAL A 89 -0.11 -3.76 6.71
N VAL A 90 -0.16 -2.70 7.51
CA VAL A 90 -1.00 -2.60 8.71
C VAL A 90 -2.03 -1.49 8.51
N ALA A 91 -3.31 -1.87 8.48
CA ALA A 91 -4.41 -0.93 8.32
C ALA A 91 -4.89 -0.39 9.68
N THR A 92 -4.88 0.93 9.84
CA THR A 92 -5.33 1.63 11.04
C THR A 92 -6.60 2.47 10.77
N LEU A 93 -6.95 3.37 11.68
CA LEU A 93 -8.06 4.33 11.63
C LEU A 93 -9.48 3.73 11.68
N GLY A 94 -10.19 4.04 12.76
CA GLY A 94 -11.56 3.58 13.03
C GLY A 94 -11.56 2.54 14.13
N ASP A 95 -12.74 2.00 14.44
CA ASP A 95 -12.86 0.87 15.36
C ASP A 95 -12.36 -0.44 14.73
N ALA A 96 -12.41 -1.53 15.49
CA ALA A 96 -11.94 -2.83 15.04
C ALA A 96 -12.62 -3.34 13.75
N GLU A 97 -13.89 -2.98 13.52
CA GLU A 97 -14.63 -3.39 12.33
C GLU A 97 -14.22 -2.54 11.13
N VAL A 98 -14.18 -1.21 11.29
CA VAL A 98 -13.74 -0.28 10.23
C VAL A 98 -12.31 -0.61 9.79
N ARG A 99 -11.38 -0.87 10.73
CA ARG A 99 -10.01 -1.27 10.39
C ARG A 99 -9.95 -2.62 9.65
N SER A 100 -10.86 -3.55 9.94
CA SER A 100 -10.96 -4.80 9.19
C SER A 100 -11.38 -4.52 7.75
N GLN A 101 -12.37 -3.65 7.55
CA GLN A 101 -12.82 -3.26 6.20
C GLN A 101 -11.73 -2.54 5.41
N ARG A 102 -10.93 -1.69 6.07
CA ARG A 102 -9.76 -1.03 5.45
C ARG A 102 -8.67 -2.04 5.08
N ALA A 103 -8.36 -2.99 5.95
CA ALA A 103 -7.42 -4.07 5.63
C ALA A 103 -7.92 -4.95 4.47
N GLU A 104 -9.20 -5.32 4.46
CA GLU A 104 -9.82 -6.08 3.36
C GLU A 104 -9.76 -5.30 2.05
N MET A 105 -10.04 -3.99 2.09
CA MET A 105 -9.96 -3.12 0.92
C MET A 105 -8.52 -3.00 0.42
N ALA A 106 -7.55 -2.77 1.30
CA ALA A 106 -6.13 -2.76 0.95
C ALA A 106 -5.71 -4.07 0.27
N LYS A 107 -6.05 -5.21 0.88
CA LYS A 107 -5.73 -6.53 0.34
C LYS A 107 -6.34 -6.75 -1.04
N GLY A 108 -7.60 -6.35 -1.24
CA GLY A 108 -8.25 -6.49 -2.54
C GLY A 108 -7.68 -5.54 -3.61
N VAL A 109 -7.20 -4.35 -3.23
CA VAL A 109 -6.42 -3.47 -4.12
C VAL A 109 -5.09 -4.12 -4.49
N PHE A 110 -4.32 -4.64 -3.53
CA PHE A 110 -3.07 -5.35 -3.81
C PHE A 110 -3.29 -6.56 -4.73
N ASN A 111 -4.36 -7.33 -4.52
CA ASN A 111 -4.73 -8.44 -5.39
C ASN A 111 -5.01 -7.97 -6.82
N LYS A 112 -5.74 -6.85 -7.00
CA LYS A 112 -6.00 -6.27 -8.34
C LYS A 112 -4.75 -5.68 -9.00
N LEU A 113 -3.78 -5.25 -8.20
CA LEU A 113 -2.45 -4.84 -8.65
C LEU A 113 -1.50 -6.01 -8.87
N GLU A 114 -1.95 -7.26 -8.78
CA GLU A 114 -1.12 -8.48 -8.91
C GLU A 114 0.04 -8.51 -7.90
N LEU A 115 -0.23 -8.12 -6.65
CA LEU A 115 0.68 -8.16 -5.50
C LEU A 115 0.10 -9.09 -4.43
N HIS A 116 -0.10 -10.36 -4.79
CA HIS A 116 -0.82 -11.33 -3.98
C HIS A 116 -0.11 -11.70 -2.67
N ASP A 117 1.22 -11.58 -2.63
CA ASP A 117 2.04 -12.00 -1.48
C ASP A 117 2.10 -10.96 -0.36
N VAL A 118 1.51 -9.77 -0.55
CA VAL A 118 1.47 -8.73 0.47
C VAL A 118 0.66 -9.21 1.68
N HIS A 119 1.33 -9.23 2.84
CA HIS A 119 0.74 -9.60 4.13
C HIS A 119 -0.01 -8.40 4.71
N VAL A 120 -1.34 -8.48 4.77
CA VAL A 120 -2.18 -7.37 5.25
C VAL A 120 -2.79 -7.72 6.60
N SER A 121 -2.55 -6.88 7.59
CA SER A 121 -3.05 -7.03 8.96
C SER A 121 -3.93 -5.86 9.37
N ARG A 122 -4.99 -6.16 10.13
CA ARG A 122 -5.75 -5.15 10.86
C ARG A 122 -4.94 -4.67 12.06
N GLY A 123 -4.83 -3.34 12.20
CA GLY A 123 -4.20 -2.68 13.34
C GLY A 123 -4.96 -2.86 14.66
N ARG A 124 -4.27 -2.58 15.76
CA ARG A 124 -4.78 -2.71 17.13
C ARG A 124 -5.80 -1.63 17.49
N ASP A 125 -6.56 -1.89 18.55
CA ASP A 125 -7.42 -0.87 19.14
C ASP A 125 -6.58 0.27 19.73
N TYR A 126 -7.15 1.47 19.68
CA TYR A 126 -6.61 2.68 20.25
C TYR A 126 -7.75 3.53 20.81
N ALA A 127 -7.43 4.41 21.76
CA ALA A 127 -8.44 5.25 22.40
C ALA A 127 -9.00 6.27 21.41
N MET A 128 -10.33 6.39 21.38
CA MET A 128 -11.05 7.38 20.59
C MET A 128 -12.11 8.06 21.44
N ASN A 129 -12.17 9.38 21.39
CA ASN A 129 -13.31 10.12 21.91
C ASN A 129 -14.50 10.03 20.94
N SER A 130 -15.66 10.57 21.34
CA SER A 130 -16.88 10.48 20.53
C SER A 130 -16.81 11.21 19.18
N LEU A 131 -16.01 12.28 19.08
CA LEU A 131 -15.80 13.00 17.81
C LEU A 131 -14.93 12.16 16.87
N GLN A 132 -13.79 11.68 17.37
CA GLN A 132 -12.87 10.80 16.65
C GLN A 132 -13.56 9.53 16.18
N SER A 133 -14.42 8.92 17.00
CA SER A 133 -15.16 7.72 16.62
C SER A 133 -16.04 7.95 15.38
N LYS A 134 -16.62 9.15 15.23
CA LYS A 134 -17.41 9.51 14.04
C LYS A 134 -16.53 9.79 12.83
N GLU A 135 -15.47 10.58 13.00
CA GLU A 135 -14.59 10.99 11.90
C GLU A 135 -13.76 9.81 11.35
N HIS A 136 -13.25 8.96 12.23
CA HIS A 136 -12.41 7.81 11.89
C HIS A 136 -13.21 6.67 11.26
N ALA A 137 -14.54 6.66 11.44
CA ALA A 137 -15.45 5.70 10.80
C ALA A 137 -15.74 6.03 9.32
N LYS A 138 -15.27 7.17 8.79
CA LYS A 138 -15.45 7.52 7.37
C LYS A 138 -14.83 6.46 6.46
N PHE A 139 -15.66 5.82 5.66
CA PHE A 139 -15.26 4.83 4.66
C PHE A 139 -16.05 5.10 3.36
N LEU A 140 -15.34 5.34 2.25
CA LEU A 140 -15.97 5.66 0.97
C LEU A 140 -16.69 4.44 0.38
N LEU A 141 -17.87 4.67 -0.21
CA LEU A 141 -18.77 3.60 -0.66
C LEU A 141 -18.12 2.73 -1.76
N GLU A 142 -17.34 3.36 -2.63
CA GLU A 142 -16.65 2.76 -3.76
C GLU A 142 -15.67 1.65 -3.32
N GLY A 143 -15.03 1.83 -2.16
CA GLY A 143 -14.08 0.86 -1.61
C GLY A 143 -14.71 -0.46 -1.18
N HIS A 144 -16.02 -0.53 -0.95
CA HIS A 144 -16.66 -1.79 -0.54
C HIS A 144 -16.56 -2.88 -1.61
N ALA A 145 -16.63 -2.51 -2.88
CA ALA A 145 -16.51 -3.45 -4.00
C ALA A 145 -15.06 -3.93 -4.24
N LEU A 146 -14.09 -3.29 -3.59
CA LEU A 146 -12.68 -3.63 -3.68
C LEU A 146 -12.20 -4.51 -2.53
N ARG A 147 -13.05 -4.84 -1.56
CA ARG A 147 -12.68 -5.69 -0.43
C ARG A 147 -12.34 -7.11 -0.86
N ALA A 148 -11.25 -7.64 -0.33
CA ALA A 148 -10.86 -9.04 -0.44
C ALA A 148 -11.86 -9.97 0.26
N GLY A 149 -11.77 -11.26 -0.05
CA GLY A 149 -12.64 -12.27 0.54
C GLY A 149 -12.38 -12.51 2.04
N PRO A 150 -13.31 -13.18 2.74
CA PRO A 150 -13.12 -13.56 4.12
C PRO A 150 -11.84 -14.39 4.33
N GLY A 151 -11.05 -14.04 5.34
CA GLY A 151 -9.84 -14.78 5.72
C GLY A 151 -8.57 -14.41 4.96
N GLU A 152 -8.63 -13.43 4.04
CA GLU A 152 -7.45 -12.95 3.32
C GLU A 152 -6.60 -11.94 4.13
N ILE A 153 -7.10 -11.49 5.28
CA ILE A 153 -6.40 -10.56 6.17
C ILE A 153 -6.12 -11.19 7.53
N HIS A 154 -5.07 -10.68 8.17
CA HIS A 154 -4.68 -11.03 9.53
C HIS A 154 -5.26 -10.05 10.55
N ARG A 155 -5.43 -10.49 11.81
CA ARG A 155 -6.15 -9.71 12.85
C ARG A 155 -5.29 -9.26 14.03
N ASP A 156 -4.05 -9.72 14.12
CA ASP A 156 -3.08 -9.40 15.18
C ASP A 156 -1.81 -8.79 14.56
N SER A 157 -1.88 -7.48 14.28
CA SER A 157 -0.76 -6.76 13.67
C SER A 157 0.52 -6.85 14.50
N LEU A 158 0.47 -6.73 15.83
CA LEU A 158 1.69 -6.69 16.64
C LEU A 158 2.40 -8.03 16.68
N GLN A 159 1.66 -9.13 16.82
CA GLN A 159 2.26 -10.46 16.80
C GLN A 159 2.88 -10.75 15.42
N ASP A 160 2.17 -10.43 14.34
CA ASP A 160 2.66 -10.65 12.99
C ASP A 160 3.88 -9.79 12.68
N MET A 161 3.83 -8.49 12.99
CA MET A 161 4.98 -7.58 12.86
C MET A 161 6.19 -8.10 13.63
N SER A 162 6.02 -8.47 14.90
CA SER A 162 7.15 -8.94 15.72
C SER A 162 7.77 -10.22 15.14
N ARG A 163 6.93 -11.18 14.73
CA ARG A 163 7.37 -12.45 14.14
C ARG A 163 8.08 -12.25 12.80
N ARG A 164 7.55 -11.37 11.95
CA ARG A 164 8.08 -11.13 10.60
C ARG A 164 9.35 -10.30 10.62
N LEU A 165 9.44 -9.28 11.48
CA LEU A 165 10.67 -8.50 11.66
C LEU A 165 11.82 -9.38 12.16
N ALA A 166 11.56 -10.27 13.11
CA ALA A 166 12.56 -11.23 13.61
C ALA A 166 13.09 -12.18 12.52
N ARG A 167 12.30 -12.43 11.47
CA ARG A 167 12.61 -13.37 10.38
C ARG A 167 13.03 -12.67 9.09
N ALA A 168 13.02 -11.34 9.04
CA ALA A 168 13.40 -10.59 7.87
C ALA A 168 14.87 -10.91 7.52
N PRO A 169 15.19 -11.21 6.25
CA PRO A 169 16.55 -11.58 5.85
C PRO A 169 17.51 -10.38 5.90
N HIS A 170 16.97 -9.18 5.71
CA HIS A 170 17.65 -7.90 5.75
C HIS A 170 16.84 -6.91 6.59
N GLY A 171 17.40 -5.74 6.86
CA GLY A 171 16.62 -4.69 7.51
C GLY A 171 15.47 -4.22 6.61
N VAL A 172 14.40 -3.73 7.22
CA VAL A 172 13.15 -3.32 6.53
C VAL A 172 13.00 -1.80 6.54
N GLY A 173 12.41 -1.25 5.48
CA GLY A 173 12.02 0.15 5.41
C GLY A 173 10.62 0.31 5.98
N ILE A 174 10.42 1.30 6.85
CA ILE A 174 9.11 1.59 7.43
C ILE A 174 8.58 2.89 6.84
N VAL A 175 7.41 2.83 6.20
CA VAL A 175 6.72 4.00 5.66
C VAL A 175 5.37 4.13 6.35
N VAL A 176 5.21 5.23 7.08
CA VAL A 176 4.01 5.53 7.87
C VAL A 176 3.24 6.67 7.20
N ILE A 177 2.08 6.34 6.64
CA ILE A 177 1.18 7.26 5.95
C ILE A 177 -0.18 7.37 6.65
N ALA A 178 -0.25 6.95 7.92
CA ALA A 178 -1.45 6.95 8.76
C ALA A 178 -1.11 7.16 10.25
N GLY A 179 -2.09 6.96 11.12
CA GLY A 179 -1.89 6.97 12.57
C GLY A 179 -0.80 5.98 13.05
N MET A 180 -0.01 6.40 14.04
CA MET A 180 1.21 5.70 14.47
C MET A 180 0.99 4.62 15.55
N SER A 181 -0.26 4.26 15.87
CA SER A 181 -0.58 3.37 17.00
C SER A 181 0.16 2.03 16.94
N ASP A 182 0.16 1.39 15.78
CA ASP A 182 0.75 0.05 15.60
C ASP A 182 2.28 0.07 15.58
N ILE A 183 2.90 1.03 14.88
CA ILE A 183 4.37 1.16 14.86
C ILE A 183 4.92 1.55 16.23
N ASN A 184 4.23 2.45 16.95
CA ASN A 184 4.61 2.79 18.32
C ASN A 184 4.50 1.58 19.26
N ALA A 185 3.47 0.74 19.08
CA ALA A 185 3.35 -0.51 19.83
C ALA A 185 4.50 -1.48 19.53
N LEU A 186 4.93 -1.60 18.27
CA LEU A 186 6.08 -2.43 17.89
C LEU A 186 7.38 -1.92 18.53
N ILE A 187 7.65 -0.61 18.43
CA ILE A 187 8.82 0.05 19.03
C ILE A 187 8.85 -0.16 20.54
N THR A 188 7.72 0.01 21.21
CA THR A 188 7.63 -0.11 22.67
C THR A 188 7.79 -1.56 23.13
N THR A 189 7.26 -2.52 22.36
CA THR A 189 7.29 -3.94 22.74
C THR A 189 8.64 -4.60 22.44
N CYS A 190 9.27 -4.23 21.31
CA CYS A 190 10.47 -4.87 20.80
C CYS A 190 11.55 -3.84 20.40
N PRO A 191 11.99 -2.94 21.29
CA PRO A 191 12.83 -1.79 20.94
C PRO A 191 14.17 -2.18 20.33
N ASP A 192 14.81 -3.22 20.86
CA ASP A 192 16.12 -3.67 20.37
C ASP A 192 16.01 -4.29 18.97
N MET A 193 14.97 -5.10 18.74
CA MET A 193 14.72 -5.69 17.42
C MET A 193 14.42 -4.60 16.38
N VAL A 194 13.66 -3.57 16.73
CA VAL A 194 13.43 -2.44 15.83
C VAL A 194 14.74 -1.71 15.51
N ARG A 195 15.56 -1.43 16.52
CA ARG A 195 16.87 -0.76 16.33
C ARG A 195 17.80 -1.55 15.41
N GLU A 196 17.76 -2.88 15.48
CA GLU A 196 18.65 -3.74 14.69
C GLU A 196 18.14 -4.05 13.28
N ARG A 197 16.81 -4.00 13.06
CA ARG A 197 16.16 -4.54 11.86
C ARG A 197 15.37 -3.51 11.05
N VAL A 198 15.20 -2.29 11.54
CA VAL A 198 14.63 -1.20 10.74
C VAL A 198 15.77 -0.32 10.27
N ASP A 199 15.80 -0.04 8.97
CA ASP A 199 16.83 0.85 8.39
C ASP A 199 16.51 2.31 8.69
N ASP A 200 17.57 3.12 8.75
CA ASP A 200 17.52 4.57 8.94
C ASP A 200 16.91 5.32 7.74
#